data_AF-A0AAN6BXQ5-F1
#
_entry.id   AF-A0AAN6BXQ5-F1
#
_cell.length_a   1.000
_cell.length_b   1.000
_cell.length_c   1.000
_cell.angle_alpha   90.00
_cell.angle_beta   90.00
_cell.angle_gamma   90.00
#
_symmetry.space_group_name_H-M   'P 1'
#
loop_
_entity.id
_entity.type
_entity.pdbx_description
1 polymer ?
#
loop_
_entity_poly.entity_id
_entity_poly.type
_entity_poly.pdbx_seq_one_letter_code
_entity_poly.pdbx_strand_id
1 'polypeptide(L)'
;APKTVPVPKGWENGSIRLFIETANATHYNLGAEHNSKKVNVATAEARLVSFGAGQFVGSLLGAYATCNGQGKGLDCPGGGEAYVQQWKYEGKAQEIDHGVFVKA
;
A
#
# COMPACT_ATOMS: atom_id res chain seq x y z
N ALA A 1 13.96 16.48 0.07
CA ALA A 1 13.71 15.58 -1.08
C ALA A 1 13.06 14.30 -0.57
N PRO A 2 12.17 13.64 -1.33
CA PRO A 2 11.60 12.35 -0.93
C PRO A 2 12.71 11.32 -0.76
N LYS A 3 12.62 10.50 0.30
CA LYS A 3 13.52 9.36 0.49
C LYS A 3 13.06 8.24 -0.44
N THR A 4 13.93 7.82 -1.35
CA THR A 4 13.65 6.70 -2.26
C THR A 4 14.29 5.43 -1.74
N VAL A 5 13.62 4.29 -1.96
CA VAL A 5 14.18 2.96 -1.74
C VAL A 5 14.42 2.37 -3.13
N PRO A 6 15.67 2.08 -3.51
CA PRO A 6 15.95 1.52 -4.82
C PRO A 6 15.33 0.12 -4.94
N VAL A 7 14.83 -0.18 -6.14
CA VAL A 7 14.39 -1.54 -6.47
C VAL A 7 15.60 -2.48 -6.36
N PRO A 8 15.51 -3.60 -5.63
CA PRO A 8 16.61 -4.55 -5.52
C PRO A 8 17.04 -5.10 -6.88
N LYS A 9 18.34 -5.36 -7.03
CA LYS A 9 18.90 -5.96 -8.25
C LYS A 9 18.24 -7.30 -8.55
N GLY A 10 17.81 -7.49 -9.79
CA GLY A 10 17.13 -8.70 -10.27
C GLY A 10 15.60 -8.64 -10.20
N TRP A 11 15.01 -7.54 -9.71
CA TRP A 11 13.56 -7.34 -9.69
C TRP A 11 13.06 -6.53 -10.90
N GLU A 12 13.98 -6.08 -11.78
CA GLU A 12 13.68 -5.18 -12.90
C GLU A 12 12.77 -5.84 -13.95
N ASN A 13 12.90 -7.17 -14.09
CA ASN A 13 12.17 -7.96 -15.07
C ASN A 13 11.21 -8.92 -14.37
N GLY A 14 9.97 -8.49 -14.17
CA GLY A 14 8.90 -9.34 -13.68
C GLY A 14 7.87 -8.60 -12.82
N SER A 15 6.89 -9.36 -12.33
CA SER A 15 5.88 -8.81 -11.43
C SER A 15 6.47 -8.59 -10.03
N ILE A 16 6.27 -7.39 -9.50
CA ILE A 16 6.54 -7.05 -8.10
C ILE A 16 5.20 -7.05 -7.37
N ARG A 17 5.14 -7.71 -6.22
CA ARG A 17 3.98 -7.65 -5.32
C ARG A 17 4.18 -6.48 -4.37
N LEU A 18 3.29 -5.49 -4.43
CA LEU A 18 3.19 -4.48 -3.39
C LEU A 18 2.39 -5.05 -2.21
N PHE A 19 2.78 -4.71 -0.99
CA PHE A 19 2.04 -5.10 0.20
C PHE A 19 1.89 -3.95 1.18
N ILE A 20 0.77 -4.00 1.90
CA ILE A 20 0.53 -3.25 3.12
C ILE A 20 0.09 -4.28 4.17
N GLU A 21 0.72 -4.26 5.33
CA GLU A 21 0.36 -5.14 6.45
C GLU A 21 0.25 -4.32 7.74
N THR A 22 -0.61 -4.76 8.65
CA THR A 22 -0.66 -4.22 10.02
C THR A 22 0.51 -4.77 10.81
N ALA A 23 1.48 -3.91 11.15
CA ALA A 23 2.59 -4.28 12.03
C ALA A 23 2.11 -4.50 13.47
N ASN A 24 1.13 -3.68 13.88
CA ASN A 24 0.38 -3.75 15.13
C ASN A 24 -0.90 -2.90 14.97
N ALA A 25 -1.65 -2.70 16.06
CA ALA A 25 -2.90 -1.94 16.06
C ALA A 25 -2.74 -0.45 15.65
N THR A 26 -1.53 0.10 15.73
CA THR A 26 -1.29 1.54 15.50
C THR A 26 -0.40 1.82 14.29
N HIS A 27 0.12 0.81 13.61
CA HIS A 27 1.10 0.99 12.53
C HIS A 27 0.87 0.04 11.34
N TYR A 28 1.11 0.58 10.15
CA TYR A 28 1.20 -0.17 8.91
C TYR A 28 2.65 -0.28 8.45
N ASN A 29 3.06 -1.45 7.96
CA ASN A 29 4.25 -1.60 7.14
C ASN A 29 3.85 -1.55 5.67
N LEU A 30 4.61 -0.81 4.87
CA LEU A 30 4.47 -0.72 3.43
C LEU A 30 5.74 -1.25 2.79
N GLY A 31 5.59 -2.08 1.76
CA GLY A 31 6.74 -2.68 1.12
C GLY A 31 6.43 -3.39 -0.18
N ALA A 32 7.45 -4.11 -0.66
CA ALA A 32 7.39 -4.87 -1.89
C ALA A 32 8.02 -6.26 -1.72
N GLU A 33 7.55 -7.22 -2.51
CA GLU A 33 8.00 -8.60 -2.52
C GLU A 33 8.21 -9.08 -3.96
N HIS A 34 9.29 -9.82 -4.18
CA HIS A 34 9.54 -10.54 -5.43
C HIS A 34 10.32 -11.84 -5.12
N ASN A 35 9.86 -12.96 -5.65
CA ASN A 35 10.44 -14.29 -5.40
C ASN A 35 10.71 -14.58 -3.90
N SER A 36 9.70 -14.32 -3.06
CA SER A 36 9.74 -14.49 -1.59
C SER A 36 10.76 -13.62 -0.84
N LYS A 37 11.43 -12.68 -1.52
CA LYS A 37 12.27 -11.67 -0.89
C LYS A 37 11.41 -10.44 -0.63
N LYS A 38 11.33 -10.01 0.63
CA LYS A 38 10.58 -8.82 1.05
C LYS A 38 11.50 -7.65 1.34
N VAL A 39 11.04 -6.45 1.01
CA VAL A 39 11.67 -5.18 1.37
C VAL A 39 10.61 -4.29 2.02
N ASN A 40 10.84 -3.94 3.29
CA ASN A 40 10.07 -2.89 3.96
C ASN A 40 10.58 -1.53 3.49
N VAL A 41 9.69 -0.76 2.88
CA VAL A 41 9.97 0.59 2.38
C VAL A 41 9.75 1.62 3.49
N ALA A 42 8.66 1.45 4.25
CA ALA A 42 8.28 2.36 5.32
C ALA A 42 7.37 1.70 6.36
N THR A 43 7.34 2.32 7.55
CA THR A 43 6.32 2.09 8.58
C THR A 43 5.62 3.42 8.83
N ALA A 44 4.29 3.42 8.88
CA ALA A 44 3.48 4.61 9.07
C ALA A 44 2.43 4.40 10.17
N GLU A 45 2.16 5.44 10.95
CA GLU A 45 1.09 5.40 11.95
C GLU A 45 -0.28 5.32 11.29
N ALA A 46 -1.13 4.42 11.78
CA ALA A 46 -2.52 4.30 11.33
C ALA A 46 -3.33 5.58 11.60
N ARG A 47 -2.89 6.38 12.59
CA ARG A 47 -3.47 7.69 12.93
C ARG A 47 -3.46 8.69 11.77
N LEU A 48 -2.53 8.56 10.83
CA LEU A 48 -2.46 9.42 9.64
C LEU A 48 -3.66 9.28 8.71
N VAL A 49 -4.35 8.13 8.77
CA VAL A 49 -5.54 7.82 7.98
C VAL A 49 -6.76 7.55 8.84
N SER A 50 -6.66 7.80 10.15
CA SER A 50 -7.75 7.63 11.12
C SER A 50 -8.07 8.95 11.81
N PHE A 51 -9.22 9.53 11.46
CA PHE A 51 -9.95 10.58 12.20
C PHE A 51 -9.23 11.94 12.44
N GLY A 52 -10.02 13.02 12.44
CA GLY A 52 -9.56 14.39 12.74
C GLY A 52 -10.28 15.50 11.97
N ALA A 53 -10.99 15.18 10.88
CA ALA A 53 -11.59 16.17 9.97
C ALA A 53 -13.12 16.04 9.78
N GLY A 54 -13.84 15.29 10.63
CA GLY A 54 -15.31 15.21 10.59
C GLY A 54 -15.90 14.42 9.42
N GLN A 55 -15.13 13.51 8.83
CA GLN A 55 -15.57 12.68 7.70
C GLN A 55 -16.12 11.33 8.21
N PHE A 56 -17.30 10.93 7.75
CA PHE A 56 -17.97 9.66 8.11
C PHE A 56 -17.46 8.45 7.31
N VAL A 57 -16.18 8.44 6.94
CA VAL A 57 -15.56 7.40 6.12
C VAL A 57 -14.43 6.70 6.87
N GLY A 58 -14.16 5.45 6.49
CA GLY A 58 -13.00 4.69 6.94
C GLY A 58 -11.83 4.78 5.95
N SER A 59 -10.69 4.20 6.33
CA SER A 59 -9.55 4.09 5.42
C SER A 59 -9.87 3.12 4.28
N LEU A 60 -9.55 3.53 3.05
CA LEU A 60 -9.67 2.68 1.86
C LEU A 60 -8.30 2.13 1.45
N LEU A 61 -8.29 0.85 1.05
CA LEU A 61 -7.13 0.19 0.47
C LEU A 61 -7.43 -0.09 -1.01
N GLY A 62 -6.56 0.33 -1.91
CA GLY A 62 -6.75 0.15 -3.34
C GLY A 62 -5.45 0.29 -4.14
N ALA A 63 -5.52 -0.11 -5.40
CA ALA A 63 -4.48 0.18 -6.37
C ALA A 63 -4.80 1.49 -7.10
N TYR A 64 -3.78 2.29 -7.38
CA TYR A 64 -3.92 3.53 -8.14
C TYR A 64 -2.76 3.66 -9.12
N ALA A 65 -3.03 4.31 -10.26
CA ALA A 65 -2.03 4.71 -11.23
C ALA A 65 -2.35 6.13 -11.69
N THR A 66 -1.32 6.97 -11.81
CA THR A 66 -1.46 8.33 -12.31
C THR A 66 -0.18 8.75 -13.02
N CYS A 67 -0.32 9.50 -14.10
CA CYS A 67 0.77 10.18 -14.78
C CYS A 67 1.08 11.57 -14.19
N ASN A 68 0.49 11.90 -13.02
CA ASN A 68 0.74 13.15 -12.29
C ASN A 68 0.58 14.41 -13.17
N GLY A 69 -0.45 14.44 -14.01
CA GLY A 69 -0.75 15.56 -14.91
C GLY A 69 0.02 15.55 -16.24
N GLN A 70 0.93 14.60 -16.46
CA GLN A 70 1.49 14.36 -17.78
C GLN A 70 0.43 13.68 -18.66
N GLY A 71 0.13 14.20 -19.85
CA GLY A 71 -0.87 13.60 -20.75
C GLY A 71 -1.91 14.58 -21.26
N LYS A 72 -2.99 14.07 -21.85
CA LYS A 72 -4.10 14.87 -22.39
C LYS A 72 -5.44 14.24 -22.03
N GLY A 73 -6.29 14.97 -21.31
CA GLY A 73 -7.59 14.45 -20.88
C GLY A 73 -7.42 13.26 -19.93
N LEU A 74 -7.92 12.09 -20.33
CA LEU A 74 -7.80 10.84 -19.58
C LEU A 74 -6.58 9.99 -20.01
N ASP A 75 -5.84 10.42 -21.04
CA ASP A 75 -4.75 9.64 -21.62
C ASP A 75 -3.40 10.04 -21.00
N CYS A 76 -2.70 9.05 -20.44
CA CYS A 76 -1.30 9.18 -20.01
C CYS A 76 -0.33 8.92 -21.17
N PRO A 77 0.93 9.43 -21.11
CA PRO A 77 1.97 9.05 -22.07
C PRO A 77 2.20 7.53 -22.08
N GLY A 78 2.50 6.98 -23.26
CA GLY A 78 2.73 5.54 -23.43
C GLY A 78 3.96 5.04 -22.67
N GLY A 79 3.92 3.76 -22.25
CA GLY A 79 4.98 3.10 -21.49
C GLY A 79 4.83 3.21 -19.96
N GLY A 80 3.73 3.81 -19.49
CA GLY A 80 3.37 3.94 -18.07
C GLY A 80 2.22 3.04 -17.62
N GLU A 81 1.84 2.06 -18.43
CA GLU A 81 0.74 1.15 -18.14
C GLU A 81 1.07 0.27 -16.93
N ALA A 82 0.17 0.22 -15.95
CA ALA A 82 0.30 -0.60 -14.76
C ALA A 82 -0.81 -1.66 -14.73
N TYR A 83 -0.40 -2.94 -14.67
CA TYR A 83 -1.34 -4.07 -14.64
C TYR A 83 -1.36 -4.72 -13.26
N VAL A 84 -2.48 -4.61 -12.56
CA VAL A 84 -2.71 -5.29 -11.28
C VAL A 84 -3.35 -6.65 -11.56
N GLN A 85 -2.55 -7.71 -11.46
CA GLN A 85 -2.98 -9.06 -11.86
C GLN A 85 -3.66 -9.83 -10.71
N GLN A 86 -3.22 -9.61 -9.48
CA GLN A 86 -3.71 -10.35 -8.32
C GLN A 86 -3.83 -9.42 -7.10
N TRP A 87 -5.02 -9.40 -6.51
CA TRP A 87 -5.30 -8.74 -5.24
C TRP A 87 -5.57 -9.79 -4.17
N LYS A 88 -4.87 -9.72 -3.04
CA LYS A 88 -5.11 -10.57 -1.87
C LYS A 88 -5.29 -9.69 -0.64
N TYR A 89 -6.41 -9.89 0.06
CA TYR A 89 -6.67 -9.31 1.37
C TYR A 89 -6.80 -10.44 2.39
N GLU A 90 -6.12 -10.31 3.53
CA GLU A 90 -6.16 -11.28 4.62
C GLU A 90 -6.30 -10.52 5.95
N GLY A 91 -7.49 -10.58 6.54
CA GLY A 91 -7.71 -10.02 7.88
C GLY A 91 -6.91 -10.79 8.92
N LYS A 92 -6.25 -10.07 9.85
CA LYS A 92 -5.53 -10.69 10.97
C LYS A 92 -6.38 -10.75 12.23
N ALA A 93 -6.93 -9.60 12.61
CA ALA A 93 -7.83 -9.45 13.74
C ALA A 93 -8.63 -8.14 13.58
N GLN A 94 -9.70 -8.02 14.35
CA GLN A 94 -10.49 -6.80 14.51
C GLN A 94 -10.43 -6.38 15.98
N GLU A 95 -10.10 -5.13 16.25
CA GLU A 95 -10.26 -4.53 17.58
C GLU A 95 -11.74 -4.17 17.78
N ILE A 96 -12.39 -4.80 18.75
CA ILE A 96 -13.82 -4.60 19.05
C ILE A 96 -14.05 -3.71 20.28
N ASP A 97 -13.02 -3.58 21.11
CA ASP A 97 -12.93 -2.67 22.24
C ASP A 97 -11.44 -2.39 22.50
N HIS A 98 -11.11 -1.39 23.31
CA HIS A 98 -9.74 -0.95 23.52
C HIS A 98 -8.84 -2.09 24.06
N GLY A 99 -7.93 -2.57 23.21
CA GLY A 99 -7.05 -3.70 23.50
C GLY A 99 -7.71 -5.08 23.37
N VAL A 100 -8.96 -5.17 22.93
CA VAL A 100 -9.71 -6.42 22.78
C VAL A 100 -9.83 -6.77 21.30
N PHE A 101 -9.18 -7.87 20.92
CA PHE A 101 -9.11 -8.33 19.53
C PHE A 101 -9.87 -9.65 19.33
N VAL A 102 -10.60 -9.74 18.23
CA VAL A 102 -11.16 -10.99 17.71
C VAL A 102 -10.47 -11.35 16.40
N LYS A 103 -10.31 -12.64 16.14
CA LYS A 103 -9.74 -13.10 14.87
C LYS A 103 -10.68 -12.74 13.72
N ALA A 104 -10.11 -12.25 12.62
CA ALA A 104 -10.84 -11.92 11.41
C ALA A 104 -11.26 -13.17 10.61
#